data_AF-A0A8J8DYK8-F1
#
_entry.id   AF-A0A8J8DYK8-F1
#
_cell.length_a   1.000
_cell.length_b   1.000
_cell.length_c   1.000
_cell.angle_alpha   90.00
_cell.angle_beta   90.00
_cell.angle_gamma   90.00
#
_symmetry.space_group_name_H-M   'P 1'
#
loop_
_entity.id
_entity.type
_entity.pdbx_description
1 polymer ?
#
loop_
_entity_poly.entity_id
_entity_poly.type
_entity_poly.pdbx_seq_one_letter_code
_entity_poly.pdbx_strand_id
1 'polypeptide(L)'
;MKKRIFTFFFLILLFSPYTSAYSPRITGIIHYRDGFLVLTHYSNNTTQLWFFEPGKGFKLLNATFLNLTLIHSTGGRVLLYRNLSKGPFFQDFELYVYDGKLHFLGNYSETNNWGVGSEIYWNGKFYLFLEADWSTQRGDYYNWYAIVGDEIYKVFPPSLDSSLYFLGVWELPAGYLLEGEDPMSYQDELFLLAVNGSRIVFGNLTPVNLSVGRLCFNGTHFAALDSNWFKVIFYNGSVWRYYLQVISLSGNSRLIPLDSFAKDEGENVYFELLGSRDGAWVVRKYKHWCNSLGDDSLKCHEMTLGYFLVSQGCVEKIDNISNLTASCTRREPQAVFKWGEPMKAPLTLEGRSVAINGTLLIYDGKTFKLPFNVTIADCGNGCLLSNEKELAYFDGYKVKLVKLPLDQTMIRWLTLLGITFTLLIIGWLVKVRRR
;
A
#
# COMPACT_ATOMS: atom_id res chain seq x y z
N MET A 1 12.50 -66.00 -9.11
CA MET A 1 12.73 -64.73 -9.85
C MET A 1 11.44 -63.95 -10.14
N LYS A 2 10.38 -64.55 -10.69
CA LYS A 2 9.10 -63.88 -11.03
C LYS A 2 8.43 -63.08 -9.89
N LYS A 3 8.38 -63.62 -8.66
CA LYS A 3 7.82 -62.90 -7.49
C LYS A 3 8.63 -61.65 -7.11
N ARG A 4 9.97 -61.72 -7.15
CA ARG A 4 10.85 -60.61 -6.73
C ARG A 4 10.76 -59.39 -7.66
N ILE A 5 10.60 -59.60 -8.98
CA ILE A 5 10.44 -58.50 -9.94
C ILE A 5 9.11 -57.76 -9.74
N PHE A 6 8.03 -58.51 -9.47
CA PHE A 6 6.71 -57.93 -9.20
C PHE A 6 6.69 -57.13 -7.88
N THR A 7 7.38 -57.62 -6.84
CA THR A 7 7.52 -56.91 -5.56
C THR A 7 8.40 -55.66 -5.69
N PHE A 8 9.50 -55.74 -6.45
CA PHE A 8 10.36 -54.59 -6.72
C PHE A 8 9.63 -53.50 -7.53
N PHE A 9 8.72 -53.89 -8.42
CA PHE A 9 7.86 -52.97 -9.18
C PHE A 9 6.79 -52.30 -8.31
N PHE A 10 6.16 -53.03 -7.39
CA PHE A 10 5.22 -52.45 -6.42
C PHE A 10 5.94 -51.48 -5.48
N LEU A 11 7.17 -51.79 -5.08
CA LEU A 11 8.05 -50.86 -4.36
C LEU A 11 8.39 -49.64 -5.24
N ILE A 12 8.78 -49.78 -6.50
CA ILE A 12 9.08 -48.61 -7.36
C ILE A 12 7.84 -47.73 -7.61
N LEU A 13 6.63 -48.28 -7.67
CA LEU A 13 5.38 -47.51 -7.74
C LEU A 13 5.02 -46.80 -6.42
N LEU A 14 5.29 -47.45 -5.27
CA LEU A 14 5.11 -46.89 -3.93
C LEU A 14 6.20 -45.86 -3.57
N PHE A 15 7.41 -46.00 -4.13
CA PHE A 15 8.59 -45.18 -3.86
C PHE A 15 9.00 -44.29 -5.03
N SER A 16 8.21 -44.21 -6.11
CA SER A 16 8.41 -43.16 -7.11
C SER A 16 8.16 -41.84 -6.37
N PRO A 17 9.08 -40.87 -6.38
CA PRO A 17 8.90 -39.59 -5.69
C PRO A 17 7.76 -38.71 -6.28
N TYR A 18 6.89 -39.29 -7.11
CA TYR A 18 5.90 -38.62 -7.94
C TYR A 18 4.44 -39.01 -7.60
N THR A 19 4.20 -40.05 -6.79
CA THR A 19 2.83 -40.45 -6.38
C THR A 19 2.30 -39.70 -5.15
N SER A 20 3.13 -38.90 -4.47
CA SER A 20 2.62 -37.83 -3.62
C SER A 20 2.13 -36.69 -4.52
N ALA A 21 0.80 -36.56 -4.64
CA ALA A 21 0.13 -35.47 -5.32
C ALA A 21 0.82 -34.12 -5.08
N TYR A 22 1.49 -33.59 -6.11
CA TYR A 22 1.98 -32.21 -6.10
C TYR A 22 0.75 -31.29 -6.17
N SER A 23 0.25 -30.87 -5.00
CA SER A 23 -0.67 -29.74 -4.91
C SER A 23 0.21 -28.48 -4.92
N PRO A 24 0.24 -27.70 -6.01
CA PRO A 24 1.08 -26.52 -6.06
C PRO A 24 0.67 -25.57 -4.93
N ARG A 25 1.65 -25.14 -4.14
CA ARG A 25 1.42 -24.27 -2.97
C ARG A 25 0.83 -22.94 -3.45
N ILE A 26 -0.30 -22.53 -2.90
CA ILE A 26 -0.92 -21.24 -3.18
C ILE A 26 -0.10 -20.17 -2.46
N THR A 27 0.38 -19.18 -3.21
CA THR A 27 1.24 -18.10 -2.71
C THR A 27 0.51 -16.76 -2.66
N GLY A 28 -0.59 -16.61 -3.39
CA GLY A 28 -1.37 -15.38 -3.39
C GLY A 28 -2.77 -15.57 -3.95
N ILE A 29 -3.71 -14.78 -3.44
CA ILE A 29 -5.09 -14.68 -3.91
C ILE A 29 -5.44 -13.21 -3.96
N ILE A 30 -6.10 -12.78 -5.03
CA ILE A 30 -6.68 -11.45 -5.09
C ILE A 30 -7.92 -11.42 -5.98
N HIS A 31 -8.90 -10.64 -5.60
CA HIS A 31 -10.13 -10.39 -6.32
C HIS A 31 -9.82 -9.72 -7.66
N TYR A 32 -10.50 -10.17 -8.71
CA TYR A 32 -10.31 -9.66 -10.05
C TYR A 32 -11.57 -9.89 -10.88
N ARG A 33 -12.21 -8.80 -11.28
CA ARG A 33 -13.48 -8.73 -11.99
C ARG A 33 -14.55 -9.53 -11.24
N ASP A 34 -15.22 -10.45 -11.90
CA ASP A 34 -16.25 -11.29 -11.27
C ASP A 34 -15.66 -12.52 -10.54
N GLY A 35 -14.34 -12.61 -10.42
CA GLY A 35 -13.66 -13.75 -9.85
C GLY A 35 -12.39 -13.40 -9.09
N PHE A 36 -11.42 -14.30 -9.12
CA PHE A 36 -10.17 -14.18 -8.36
C PHE A 36 -8.99 -14.63 -9.19
N LEU A 37 -7.88 -13.92 -9.10
CA LEU A 37 -6.58 -14.42 -9.50
C LEU A 37 -5.98 -15.22 -8.34
N VAL A 38 -5.41 -16.37 -8.68
CA VAL A 38 -4.69 -17.23 -7.74
C VAL A 38 -3.31 -17.50 -8.29
N LEU A 39 -2.29 -17.18 -7.49
CA LEU A 39 -0.91 -17.55 -7.76
C LEU A 39 -0.58 -18.84 -7.02
N THR A 40 0.01 -19.78 -7.75
CA THR A 40 0.59 -20.99 -7.16
C THR A 40 2.06 -21.09 -7.52
N HIS A 41 2.88 -21.51 -6.56
CA HIS A 41 4.29 -21.78 -6.79
C HIS A 41 4.46 -22.91 -7.82
N TYR A 42 5.37 -22.71 -8.77
CA TYR A 42 5.76 -23.68 -9.78
C TYR A 42 7.27 -23.90 -9.74
N SER A 43 7.76 -24.94 -10.43
CA SER A 43 9.18 -25.29 -10.41
C SER A 43 10.07 -24.14 -10.90
N ASN A 44 11.36 -24.16 -10.52
CA ASN A 44 12.36 -23.19 -10.97
C ASN A 44 12.05 -21.72 -10.64
N ASN A 45 11.50 -21.44 -9.45
CA ASN A 45 11.20 -20.08 -8.98
C ASN A 45 10.26 -19.32 -9.94
N THR A 46 9.24 -20.02 -10.45
CA THR A 46 8.19 -19.44 -11.29
C THR A 46 6.85 -19.60 -10.59
N THR A 47 5.84 -18.86 -11.06
CA THR A 47 4.47 -18.99 -10.57
C THR A 47 3.53 -19.38 -11.71
N GLN A 48 2.42 -20.00 -11.37
CA GLN A 48 1.28 -20.19 -12.26
C GLN A 48 0.19 -19.20 -11.87
N LEU A 49 -0.39 -18.54 -12.86
CA LEU A 49 -1.52 -17.64 -12.66
C LEU A 49 -2.80 -18.33 -13.12
N TRP A 50 -3.72 -18.47 -12.18
CA TRP A 50 -5.03 -19.05 -12.41
C TRP A 50 -6.10 -17.96 -12.26
N PHE A 51 -7.16 -18.07 -13.05
CA PHE A 51 -8.40 -17.35 -12.81
C PHE A 51 -9.44 -18.32 -12.25
N PHE A 52 -9.96 -18.00 -11.06
CA PHE A 52 -11.11 -18.65 -10.48
C PHE A 52 -12.36 -17.83 -10.77
N GLU A 53 -13.28 -18.42 -11.53
CA GLU A 53 -14.59 -17.82 -11.77
C GLU A 53 -15.64 -18.56 -10.91
N PRO A 54 -16.30 -17.86 -9.96
CA PRO A 54 -17.36 -18.44 -9.14
C PRO A 54 -18.40 -19.18 -10.00
N GLY A 55 -18.63 -20.45 -9.68
CA GLY A 55 -19.59 -21.30 -10.40
C GLY A 55 -19.06 -21.93 -11.69
N LYS A 56 -18.00 -21.41 -12.33
CA LYS A 56 -17.39 -22.01 -13.53
C LYS A 56 -16.07 -22.74 -13.25
N GLY A 57 -15.37 -22.39 -12.17
CA GLY A 57 -14.15 -23.06 -11.72
C GLY A 57 -12.87 -22.37 -12.20
N PHE A 58 -11.79 -23.15 -12.33
CA PHE A 58 -10.45 -22.63 -12.62
C PHE A 58 -10.11 -22.67 -14.10
N LYS A 59 -9.46 -21.60 -14.56
CA LYS A 59 -8.78 -21.52 -15.85
C LYS A 59 -7.32 -21.11 -15.64
N LEU A 60 -6.38 -21.90 -16.16
CA LEU A 60 -4.98 -21.50 -16.19
C LEU A 60 -4.82 -20.36 -17.20
N LEU A 61 -4.34 -19.21 -16.76
CA LEU A 61 -4.06 -18.07 -17.63
C LEU A 61 -2.64 -18.15 -18.19
N ASN A 62 -1.69 -18.63 -17.38
CA ASN A 62 -0.32 -18.86 -17.78
C ASN A 62 0.35 -19.91 -16.89
N ALA A 63 1.09 -20.81 -17.51
CA ALA A 63 1.77 -21.92 -16.85
C ALA A 63 3.14 -21.53 -16.23
N THR A 64 3.75 -20.43 -16.70
CA THR A 64 5.08 -20.00 -16.26
C THR A 64 5.15 -18.47 -16.28
N PHE A 65 4.77 -17.86 -15.15
CA PHE A 65 5.07 -16.47 -14.84
C PHE A 65 6.38 -16.35 -14.07
N LEU A 66 6.97 -15.16 -14.12
CA LEU A 66 7.99 -14.74 -13.17
C LEU A 66 7.48 -14.93 -11.73
N ASN A 67 8.37 -14.98 -10.74
CA ASN A 67 7.97 -15.14 -9.33
C ASN A 67 7.25 -13.90 -8.79
N LEU A 68 6.01 -13.69 -9.23
CA LEU A 68 5.20 -12.53 -8.90
C LEU A 68 4.51 -12.73 -7.56
N THR A 69 4.24 -11.61 -6.90
CA THR A 69 3.40 -11.51 -5.71
C THR A 69 2.32 -10.46 -5.97
N LEU A 70 1.12 -10.70 -5.47
CA LEU A 70 -0.02 -9.80 -5.61
C LEU A 70 0.07 -8.69 -4.55
N ILE A 71 -0.09 -7.43 -4.96
CA ILE A 71 -0.09 -6.28 -4.05
C ILE A 71 -1.53 -5.85 -3.76
N HIS A 72 -2.25 -5.41 -4.78
CA HIS A 72 -3.56 -4.77 -4.61
C HIS A 72 -4.43 -4.89 -5.85
N SER A 73 -5.75 -4.93 -5.66
CA SER A 73 -6.73 -4.98 -6.74
C SER A 73 -7.65 -3.78 -6.72
N THR A 74 -7.85 -3.21 -7.90
CA THR A 74 -8.85 -2.18 -8.18
C THR A 74 -10.18 -2.78 -8.66
N GLY A 75 -10.33 -4.10 -8.58
CA GLY A 75 -11.43 -4.86 -9.20
C GLY A 75 -11.20 -5.12 -10.68
N GLY A 76 -10.78 -4.13 -11.47
CA GLY A 76 -10.51 -4.31 -12.91
C GLY A 76 -9.05 -4.58 -13.27
N ARG A 77 -8.12 -4.25 -12.36
CA ARG A 77 -6.67 -4.38 -12.53
C ARG A 77 -6.01 -4.75 -11.21
N VAL A 78 -4.89 -5.46 -11.30
CA VAL A 78 -4.09 -5.90 -10.15
C VAL A 78 -2.68 -5.33 -10.26
N LEU A 79 -2.19 -4.74 -9.18
CA LEU A 79 -0.79 -4.36 -9.02
C LEU A 79 -0.03 -5.57 -8.48
N LEU A 80 1.12 -5.87 -9.08
CA LEU A 80 1.99 -6.98 -8.71
C LEU A 80 3.43 -6.48 -8.58
N TYR A 81 4.23 -7.21 -7.82
CA TYR A 81 5.67 -7.03 -7.83
C TYR A 81 6.40 -8.36 -7.91
N ARG A 82 7.69 -8.29 -8.26
CA ARG A 82 8.62 -9.39 -8.22
C ARG A 82 9.83 -8.97 -7.42
N ASN A 83 10.11 -9.68 -6.34
CA ASN A 83 11.37 -9.50 -5.62
C ASN A 83 12.52 -10.13 -6.43
N LEU A 84 13.55 -9.34 -6.76
CA LEU A 84 14.77 -9.79 -7.42
C LEU A 84 15.90 -10.06 -6.42
N SER A 85 15.83 -9.44 -5.24
CA SER A 85 16.85 -9.54 -4.20
C SER A 85 16.80 -10.83 -3.41
N LYS A 86 17.98 -11.22 -2.92
CA LYS A 86 18.17 -12.32 -1.95
C LYS A 86 18.62 -11.84 -0.56
N GLY A 87 18.90 -10.54 -0.41
CA GLY A 87 19.42 -9.95 0.82
C GLY A 87 18.38 -9.10 1.56
N PRO A 88 18.48 -8.95 2.88
CA PRO A 88 17.47 -8.23 3.69
C PRO A 88 17.60 -6.70 3.67
N PHE A 89 18.71 -6.13 3.17
CA PHE A 89 19.01 -4.69 3.28
C PHE A 89 18.92 -3.92 1.95
N PHE A 90 18.95 -4.63 0.83
CA PHE A 90 18.83 -4.03 -0.51
C PHE A 90 17.80 -4.85 -1.27
N GLN A 91 16.67 -4.23 -1.59
CA GLN A 91 15.60 -4.90 -2.32
C GLN A 91 15.50 -4.32 -3.73
N ASP A 92 15.98 -5.08 -4.71
CA ASP A 92 15.67 -4.84 -6.09
C ASP A 92 14.34 -5.51 -6.39
N PHE A 93 13.41 -4.78 -6.99
CA PHE A 93 12.12 -5.33 -7.39
C PHE A 93 11.62 -4.75 -8.70
N GLU A 94 10.75 -5.51 -9.34
CA GLU A 94 10.06 -5.12 -10.55
C GLU A 94 8.59 -4.89 -10.22
N LEU A 95 7.97 -3.83 -10.77
CA LEU A 95 6.53 -3.60 -10.67
C LEU A 95 5.82 -3.95 -11.97
N TYR A 96 4.60 -4.45 -11.82
CA TYR A 96 3.73 -4.84 -12.92
C TYR A 96 2.28 -4.49 -12.65
N VAL A 97 1.51 -4.24 -13.72
CA VAL A 97 0.05 -4.22 -13.68
C VAL A 97 -0.50 -5.38 -14.51
N TYR A 98 -1.52 -6.04 -14.00
CA TYR A 98 -2.29 -7.03 -14.72
C TYR A 98 -3.73 -6.57 -14.93
N ASP A 99 -4.16 -6.47 -16.19
CA ASP A 99 -5.52 -6.10 -16.60
C ASP A 99 -6.18 -7.13 -17.53
N GLY A 100 -5.58 -8.33 -17.59
CA GLY A 100 -5.82 -9.34 -18.62
C GLY A 100 -4.55 -9.62 -19.42
N LYS A 101 -3.66 -8.63 -19.50
CA LYS A 101 -2.26 -8.78 -19.93
C LYS A 101 -1.35 -8.29 -18.81
N LEU A 102 -0.12 -8.82 -18.76
CA LEU A 102 0.90 -8.35 -17.83
C LEU A 102 1.67 -7.20 -18.48
N HIS A 103 1.70 -6.05 -17.81
CA HIS A 103 2.41 -4.85 -18.23
C HIS A 103 3.53 -4.59 -17.24
N PHE A 104 4.74 -4.38 -17.75
CA PHE A 104 5.92 -4.05 -16.95
C PHE A 104 5.97 -2.55 -16.72
N LEU A 105 6.08 -2.13 -15.46
CA LEU A 105 6.13 -0.70 -15.10
C LEU A 105 7.57 -0.20 -14.94
N GLY A 106 8.49 -1.04 -14.47
CA GLY A 106 9.87 -0.63 -14.23
C GLY A 106 10.61 -1.53 -13.25
N ASN A 107 11.92 -1.29 -13.16
CA ASN A 107 12.82 -1.84 -12.15
C ASN A 107 13.11 -0.75 -11.12
N TYR A 108 13.08 -1.11 -9.85
CA TYR A 108 13.30 -0.21 -8.72
C TYR A 108 14.25 -0.85 -7.72
N SER A 109 15.00 -0.02 -7.01
CA SER A 109 15.99 -0.49 -6.04
C SER A 109 15.78 0.25 -4.73
N GLU A 110 15.73 -0.50 -3.63
CA GLU A 110 15.73 0.06 -2.29
C GLU A 110 17.16 0.10 -1.78
N THR A 111 17.75 1.30 -1.76
CA THR A 111 19.09 1.54 -1.24
C THR A 111 19.04 2.12 0.16
N ASN A 112 18.89 1.28 1.21
CA ASN A 112 18.93 1.84 2.56
C ASN A 112 19.53 0.96 3.67
N ASN A 113 20.45 1.57 4.42
CA ASN A 113 21.09 1.02 5.62
C ASN A 113 20.33 1.32 6.94
N TRP A 114 19.35 2.22 6.94
CA TRP A 114 18.57 2.64 8.11
C TRP A 114 17.24 1.92 8.25
N GLY A 115 16.94 0.98 7.34
CA GLY A 115 15.64 0.34 7.27
C GLY A 115 14.57 1.40 7.02
N VAL A 116 14.55 1.94 5.80
CA VAL A 116 13.42 2.65 5.14
C VAL A 116 13.21 1.97 3.79
N GLY A 117 11.98 1.59 3.49
CA GLY A 117 11.62 0.86 2.27
C GLY A 117 10.56 1.60 1.46
N SER A 118 10.38 1.18 0.22
CA SER A 118 9.45 1.85 -0.68
C SER A 118 8.00 1.67 -0.24
N GLU A 119 7.16 2.62 -0.60
CA GLU A 119 5.75 2.66 -0.20
C GLU A 119 4.83 2.90 -1.39
N ILE A 120 3.68 2.23 -1.42
CA ILE A 120 2.64 2.47 -2.42
C ILE A 120 1.32 2.72 -1.71
N TYR A 121 0.66 3.81 -2.10
CA TYR A 121 -0.63 4.24 -1.59
C TYR A 121 -1.68 4.24 -2.68
N TRP A 122 -2.93 3.93 -2.33
CA TRP A 122 -4.09 3.92 -3.20
C TRP A 122 -5.16 4.88 -2.67
N ASN A 123 -5.67 5.77 -3.53
CA ASN A 123 -6.73 6.73 -3.19
C ASN A 123 -8.10 6.42 -3.82
N GLY A 124 -8.26 5.23 -4.43
CA GLY A 124 -9.48 4.89 -5.18
C GLY A 124 -9.44 5.27 -6.67
N LYS A 125 -8.42 5.99 -7.14
CA LYS A 125 -8.27 6.41 -8.54
C LYS A 125 -6.97 5.97 -9.18
N PHE A 126 -5.84 6.22 -8.53
CA PHE A 126 -4.50 5.87 -9.00
C PHE A 126 -3.59 5.56 -7.81
N TYR A 127 -2.38 5.06 -8.07
CA TYR A 127 -1.41 4.84 -7.00
C TYR A 127 -0.38 5.96 -6.93
N LEU A 128 -0.03 6.37 -5.72
CA LEU A 128 1.21 7.08 -5.42
C LEU A 128 2.26 6.02 -5.04
N PHE A 129 3.40 6.04 -5.72
CA PHE A 129 4.55 5.19 -5.39
C PHE A 129 5.72 6.07 -4.96
N LEU A 130 6.23 5.80 -3.77
CA LEU A 130 7.41 6.41 -3.18
C LEU A 130 8.53 5.36 -3.20
N GLU A 131 9.42 5.45 -4.18
CA GLU A 131 10.61 4.60 -4.27
C GLU A 131 11.66 5.12 -3.29
N ALA A 132 12.06 4.29 -2.32
CA ALA A 132 13.06 4.66 -1.34
C ALA A 132 14.44 4.82 -1.99
N ASP A 133 15.02 6.01 -1.87
CA ASP A 133 16.34 6.33 -2.45
C ASP A 133 17.43 6.27 -1.36
N TRP A 134 17.27 7.07 -0.31
CA TRP A 134 18.24 7.20 0.77
C TRP A 134 17.56 7.71 2.04
N SER A 135 18.14 7.44 3.21
CA SER A 135 17.62 7.93 4.48
C SER A 135 18.73 8.57 5.31
N THR A 136 18.37 9.63 6.03
CA THR A 136 19.23 10.33 6.99
C THR A 136 18.57 10.32 8.37
N GLN A 137 19.31 10.72 9.40
CA GLN A 137 18.72 10.93 10.73
C GLN A 137 17.58 11.96 10.75
N ARG A 138 17.46 12.83 9.74
CA ARG A 138 16.42 13.87 9.66
C ARG A 138 15.18 13.44 8.91
N GLY A 139 15.32 12.50 7.98
CA GLY A 139 14.21 12.11 7.11
C GLY A 139 14.64 11.26 5.93
N ASP A 140 13.63 10.85 5.19
CA ASP A 140 13.71 9.85 4.13
C ASP A 140 13.48 10.48 2.77
N TYR A 141 14.35 10.14 1.83
CA TYR A 141 14.27 10.58 0.45
C TYR A 141 13.58 9.52 -0.39
N TYR A 142 12.61 10.00 -1.15
CA TYR A 142 11.89 9.16 -2.10
C TYR A 142 11.88 9.78 -3.48
N ASN A 143 11.99 8.94 -4.51
CA ASN A 143 11.54 9.30 -5.84
C ASN A 143 10.02 9.09 -5.89
N TRP A 144 9.28 10.12 -6.29
CA TRP A 144 7.82 10.07 -6.30
C TRP A 144 7.31 9.72 -7.70
N TYR A 145 6.34 8.82 -7.76
CA TYR A 145 5.70 8.39 -9.00
C TYR A 145 4.19 8.30 -8.83
N ALA A 146 3.48 8.50 -9.95
CA ALA A 146 2.05 8.20 -10.07
C ALA A 146 1.87 7.03 -11.03
N ILE A 147 1.18 5.97 -10.59
CA ILE A 147 0.81 4.83 -11.46
C ILE A 147 -0.66 4.99 -11.84
N VAL A 148 -0.92 5.28 -13.13
CA VAL A 148 -2.28 5.47 -13.67
C VAL A 148 -2.52 4.46 -14.77
N GLY A 149 -3.41 3.51 -14.52
CA GLY A 149 -3.65 2.43 -15.47
C GLY A 149 -2.45 1.48 -15.55
N ASP A 150 -1.86 1.36 -16.73
CA ASP A 150 -0.66 0.57 -17.06
C ASP A 150 0.59 1.43 -17.25
N GLU A 151 0.50 2.74 -17.01
CA GLU A 151 1.62 3.68 -17.11
C GLU A 151 2.07 4.19 -15.74
N ILE A 152 3.36 4.50 -15.64
CA ILE A 152 3.97 5.14 -14.47
C ILE A 152 4.62 6.46 -14.88
N TYR A 153 4.36 7.51 -14.10
CA TYR A 153 4.87 8.85 -14.33
C TYR A 153 5.73 9.28 -13.15
N LYS A 154 6.95 9.71 -13.42
CA LYS A 154 7.80 10.36 -12.41
C LYS A 154 7.21 11.75 -12.10
N VAL A 155 6.90 12.03 -10.84
CA VAL A 155 6.31 13.29 -10.40
C VAL A 155 7.32 14.04 -9.55
N PHE A 156 7.96 15.05 -10.14
CA PHE A 156 8.96 15.88 -9.46
C PHE A 156 8.50 17.34 -9.42
N PRO A 157 8.83 18.10 -8.37
CA PRO A 157 8.84 19.55 -8.45
C PRO A 157 9.88 19.96 -9.50
N PRO A 158 9.49 20.64 -10.59
CA PRO A 158 10.42 21.03 -11.66
C PRO A 158 11.47 22.08 -11.24
N SER A 159 11.48 22.52 -9.97
CA SER A 159 12.32 23.60 -9.46
C SER A 159 13.43 23.16 -8.49
N LEU A 160 13.54 21.86 -8.16
CA LEU A 160 14.54 21.36 -7.22
C LEU A 160 15.40 20.29 -7.91
N ASP A 161 16.69 20.59 -8.08
CA ASP A 161 17.71 19.67 -8.61
C ASP A 161 17.98 18.46 -7.69
N SER A 162 17.36 18.41 -6.51
CA SER A 162 17.53 17.33 -5.54
C SER A 162 16.25 17.05 -4.75
N SER A 163 16.14 15.79 -4.33
CA SER A 163 15.07 15.15 -3.58
C SER A 163 14.62 15.92 -2.32
N LEU A 164 13.32 15.81 -2.00
CA LEU A 164 12.72 16.30 -0.75
C LEU A 164 12.66 15.18 0.29
N TYR A 165 12.78 15.53 1.57
CA TYR A 165 12.39 14.62 2.64
C TYR A 165 10.88 14.44 2.61
N PHE A 166 10.39 13.21 2.60
CA PHE A 166 8.95 12.95 2.66
C PHE A 166 8.46 13.08 4.11
N LEU A 167 7.49 13.97 4.34
CA LEU A 167 6.91 14.21 5.66
C LEU A 167 5.50 13.61 5.81
N GLY A 168 4.72 13.55 4.72
CA GLY A 168 3.41 12.96 4.79
C GLY A 168 2.60 12.96 3.50
N VAL A 169 1.53 12.17 3.51
CA VAL A 169 0.56 12.06 2.41
C VAL A 169 -0.87 12.06 2.95
N TRP A 170 -1.74 12.83 2.28
CA TRP A 170 -3.18 12.87 2.55
C TRP A 170 -3.96 12.60 1.27
N GLU A 171 -5.09 11.92 1.41
CA GLU A 171 -5.97 11.53 0.31
C GLU A 171 -6.87 12.69 -0.12
N LEU A 172 -6.94 12.93 -1.43
CA LEU A 172 -7.99 13.72 -2.06
C LEU A 172 -8.84 12.81 -2.97
N PRO A 173 -10.13 13.10 -3.18
CA PRO A 173 -10.99 12.29 -4.07
C PRO A 173 -10.44 12.13 -5.50
N ALA A 174 -9.63 13.07 -5.97
CA ALA A 174 -9.02 13.07 -7.29
C ALA A 174 -7.48 13.07 -7.25
N GLY A 175 -6.86 12.83 -6.08
CA GLY A 175 -5.44 13.10 -5.90
C GLY A 175 -4.86 12.80 -4.52
N TYR A 176 -3.75 13.46 -4.24
CA TYR A 176 -3.03 13.45 -2.98
C TYR A 176 -2.56 14.87 -2.66
N LEU A 177 -2.52 15.18 -1.37
CA LEU A 177 -1.65 16.24 -0.84
C LEU A 177 -0.38 15.56 -0.32
N LEU A 178 0.78 16.11 -0.68
CA LEU A 178 2.09 15.58 -0.30
C LEU A 178 2.85 16.68 0.44
N GLU A 179 3.35 16.38 1.63
CA GLU A 179 4.22 17.29 2.37
C GLU A 179 5.65 16.76 2.32
N GLY A 180 6.59 17.64 2.02
CA GLY A 180 8.01 17.32 2.08
C GLY A 180 8.87 18.50 2.52
N GLU A 181 10.05 18.23 3.07
CA GLU A 181 11.00 19.25 3.52
C GLU A 181 12.15 19.36 2.51
N ASP A 182 12.48 20.60 2.12
CA ASP A 182 13.71 20.87 1.37
C ASP A 182 14.93 20.71 2.29
N PRO A 183 15.83 19.74 2.03
CA PRO A 183 16.99 19.50 2.89
C PRO A 183 17.98 20.67 2.96
N MET A 184 17.96 21.57 1.98
CA MET A 184 18.88 22.72 1.93
C MET A 184 18.35 23.91 2.70
N SER A 185 17.06 24.20 2.57
CA SER A 185 16.43 25.36 3.20
C SER A 185 15.65 25.05 4.49
N TYR A 186 15.42 23.77 4.79
CA TYR A 186 14.53 23.28 5.85
C TYR A 186 13.13 23.89 5.77
N GLN A 187 12.69 24.18 4.54
CA GLN A 187 11.37 24.69 4.26
C GLN A 187 10.46 23.50 3.97
N ASP A 188 9.38 23.40 4.72
CA ASP A 188 8.32 22.44 4.45
C ASP A 188 7.45 22.97 3.31
N GLU A 189 7.22 22.10 2.33
CA GLU A 189 6.46 22.36 1.13
C GLU A 189 5.30 21.37 0.99
N LEU A 190 4.16 21.90 0.55
CA LEU A 190 2.95 21.17 0.25
C LEU A 190 2.70 21.12 -1.26
N PHE A 191 2.46 19.92 -1.78
CA PHE A 191 2.19 19.67 -3.18
C PHE A 191 0.82 19.05 -3.39
N LEU A 192 0.20 19.40 -4.51
CA LEU A 192 -0.96 18.74 -5.07
C LEU A 192 -0.51 17.78 -6.16
N LEU A 193 -0.89 16.51 -6.03
CA LEU A 193 -0.80 15.52 -7.11
C LEU A 193 -2.21 15.04 -7.45
N ALA A 194 -2.70 15.32 -8.65
CA ALA A 194 -4.05 14.96 -9.08
C ALA A 194 -4.07 14.36 -10.48
N VAL A 195 -5.13 13.60 -10.78
CA VAL A 195 -5.41 13.10 -12.13
C VAL A 195 -6.57 13.91 -12.73
N ASN A 196 -6.35 14.51 -13.89
CA ASN A 196 -7.38 15.15 -14.70
C ASN A 196 -7.48 14.45 -16.06
N GLY A 197 -8.48 13.59 -16.21
CA GLY A 197 -8.58 12.69 -17.36
C GLY A 197 -7.43 11.70 -17.40
N SER A 198 -6.61 11.74 -18.45
CA SER A 198 -5.38 10.93 -18.57
C SER A 198 -4.11 11.69 -18.19
N ARG A 199 -4.21 12.93 -17.69
CA ARG A 199 -3.06 13.77 -17.36
C ARG A 199 -2.84 13.83 -15.86
N ILE A 200 -1.59 13.65 -15.45
CA ILE A 200 -1.13 14.00 -14.11
C ILE A 200 -0.95 15.51 -14.02
N VAL A 201 -1.51 16.09 -12.97
CA VAL A 201 -1.29 17.47 -12.56
C VAL A 201 -0.48 17.43 -11.27
N PHE A 202 0.71 18.01 -11.30
CA PHE A 202 1.55 18.21 -10.13
C PHE A 202 1.78 19.71 -9.94
N GLY A 203 1.56 20.23 -8.74
CA GLY A 203 1.73 21.65 -8.44
C GLY A 203 2.15 21.89 -7.00
N ASN A 204 3.07 22.84 -6.81
CA ASN A 204 3.41 23.33 -5.47
C ASN A 204 2.27 24.23 -4.98
N LEU A 205 1.65 23.87 -3.86
CA LEU A 205 0.64 24.67 -3.18
C LEU A 205 1.25 25.61 -2.15
N THR A 206 2.53 25.42 -1.80
CA THR A 206 3.27 26.29 -0.90
C THR A 206 3.36 27.69 -1.49
N PRO A 207 2.82 28.72 -0.80
CA PRO A 207 2.96 30.07 -1.26
C PRO A 207 4.42 30.52 -1.20
N VAL A 208 4.80 31.38 -2.14
CA VAL A 208 6.17 31.91 -2.23
C VAL A 208 6.59 32.54 -0.89
N ASN A 209 7.77 32.15 -0.40
CA ASN A 209 8.37 32.61 0.86
C ASN A 209 7.70 32.13 2.16
N LEU A 210 6.80 31.13 2.11
CA LEU A 210 6.20 30.52 3.29
C LEU A 210 6.62 29.05 3.41
N SER A 211 6.78 28.59 4.64
CA SER A 211 6.90 27.17 4.99
C SER A 211 5.55 26.71 5.51
N VAL A 212 5.11 25.55 5.05
CA VAL A 212 3.89 24.89 5.52
C VAL A 212 4.16 24.27 6.89
N GLY A 213 3.12 24.01 7.65
CA GLY A 213 3.20 23.27 8.89
C GLY A 213 1.85 22.68 9.27
N ARG A 214 1.85 21.37 9.55
CA ARG A 214 0.72 20.57 10.07
C ARG A 214 -0.57 20.69 9.24
N LEU A 215 -0.88 19.64 8.50
CA LEU A 215 -2.16 19.49 7.80
C LEU A 215 -3.28 18.92 8.68
N CYS A 216 -4.47 19.49 8.50
CA CYS A 216 -5.67 19.06 9.19
C CYS A 216 -6.89 18.99 8.27
N PHE A 217 -7.71 17.95 8.40
CA PHE A 217 -8.96 17.80 7.67
C PHE A 217 -10.17 18.04 8.60
N ASN A 218 -11.19 18.74 8.12
CA ASN A 218 -12.44 18.99 8.86
C ASN A 218 -13.66 18.24 8.33
N GLY A 219 -13.48 17.32 7.37
CA GLY A 219 -14.57 16.65 6.65
C GLY A 219 -14.92 17.26 5.29
N THR A 220 -14.54 18.51 5.04
CA THR A 220 -14.85 19.22 3.77
C THR A 220 -13.65 19.91 3.13
N HIS A 221 -12.68 20.36 3.93
CA HIS A 221 -11.50 21.09 3.50
C HIS A 221 -10.30 20.65 4.33
N PHE A 222 -9.11 20.84 3.76
CA PHE A 222 -7.86 20.80 4.49
C PHE A 222 -7.47 22.19 4.96
N ALA A 223 -6.74 22.27 6.05
CA ALA A 223 -6.05 23.48 6.47
C ALA A 223 -4.62 23.17 6.87
N ALA A 224 -3.72 24.12 6.62
CA ALA A 224 -2.33 24.09 7.04
C ALA A 224 -1.92 25.46 7.57
N LEU A 225 -0.96 25.51 8.49
CA LEU A 225 -0.38 26.75 8.98
C LEU A 225 0.84 27.11 8.16
N ASP A 226 0.81 28.29 7.56
CA ASP A 226 1.93 28.77 6.76
C ASP A 226 2.60 29.92 7.49
N SER A 227 3.93 29.93 7.49
CA SER A 227 4.69 31.07 8.02
C SER A 227 6.00 31.31 7.31
N ASN A 228 6.45 32.57 7.29
CA ASN A 228 7.73 32.95 6.68
C ASN A 228 8.93 32.72 7.61
N TRP A 229 8.80 31.77 8.54
CA TRP A 229 9.63 31.69 9.71
C TRP A 229 11.11 31.41 9.35
N PHE A 230 11.33 30.46 8.44
CA PHE A 230 12.64 30.18 7.87
C PHE A 230 13.26 31.40 7.17
N LYS A 231 12.48 32.23 6.45
CA LYS A 231 13.03 33.43 5.79
C LYS A 231 13.57 34.46 6.78
N VAL A 232 12.92 34.60 7.93
CA VAL A 232 13.35 35.52 8.99
C VAL A 232 14.68 35.09 9.63
N ILE A 233 14.94 33.77 9.69
CA ILE A 233 16.19 33.21 10.20
C ILE A 233 17.30 33.27 9.14
N PHE A 234 17.03 32.82 7.91
CA PHE A 234 18.06 32.60 6.90
C PHE A 234 18.31 33.79 5.96
N TYR A 235 17.32 34.67 5.74
CA TYR A 235 17.38 35.72 4.69
C TYR A 235 17.12 37.13 5.23
N ASN A 236 17.36 37.35 6.52
CA ASN A 236 17.34 38.68 7.14
C ASN A 236 15.99 39.43 7.06
N GLY A 237 14.87 38.69 7.11
CA GLY A 237 13.54 39.27 7.29
C GLY A 237 13.37 39.92 8.68
N SER A 238 12.49 40.91 8.79
CA SER A 238 12.25 41.68 10.04
C SER A 238 10.90 41.41 10.71
N VAL A 239 10.00 40.67 10.04
CA VAL A 239 8.62 40.45 10.50
C VAL A 239 8.24 38.99 10.29
N TRP A 240 7.75 38.34 11.34
CA TRP A 240 7.11 37.03 11.25
C TRP A 240 5.64 37.22 10.84
N ARG A 241 5.18 36.42 9.89
CA ARG A 241 3.82 36.43 9.36
C ARG A 241 3.27 35.01 9.37
N TYR A 242 2.07 34.86 9.90
CA TYR A 242 1.36 33.59 9.99
C TYR A 242 0.06 33.65 9.19
N TYR A 243 -0.22 32.59 8.47
CA TYR A 243 -1.40 32.41 7.66
C TYR A 243 -2.03 31.06 7.96
N LEU A 244 -3.33 30.97 7.78
CA LEU A 244 -4.02 29.71 7.62
C LEU A 244 -4.28 29.49 6.13
N GLN A 245 -3.67 28.47 5.54
CA GLN A 245 -4.00 28.02 4.22
C GLN A 245 -5.21 27.09 4.30
N VAL A 246 -6.27 27.36 3.55
CA VAL A 246 -7.44 26.48 3.41
C VAL A 246 -7.47 25.91 2.01
N ILE A 247 -7.55 24.59 1.89
CA ILE A 247 -7.43 23.86 0.64
C ILE A 247 -8.70 23.04 0.42
N SER A 248 -9.34 23.23 -0.74
CA SER A 248 -10.53 22.46 -1.12
C SER A 248 -10.17 21.03 -1.53
N LEU A 249 -11.18 20.15 -1.59
CA LEU A 249 -11.01 18.79 -2.13
C LEU A 249 -10.63 18.75 -3.62
N SER A 250 -10.81 19.87 -4.33
CA SER A 250 -10.37 20.03 -5.73
C SER A 250 -8.94 20.55 -5.85
N GLY A 251 -8.25 20.82 -4.74
CA GLY A 251 -6.90 21.37 -4.70
C GLY A 251 -6.80 22.89 -4.84
N ASN A 252 -7.92 23.62 -4.81
CA ASN A 252 -7.86 25.09 -4.78
C ASN A 252 -7.46 25.55 -3.39
N SER A 253 -6.44 26.40 -3.27
CA SER A 253 -5.97 26.94 -2.00
C SER A 253 -6.30 28.43 -1.85
N ARG A 254 -6.54 28.86 -0.61
CA ARG A 254 -6.70 30.26 -0.21
C ARG A 254 -5.92 30.50 1.07
N LEU A 255 -5.17 31.60 1.13
CA LEU A 255 -4.51 32.06 2.34
C LEU A 255 -5.37 33.04 3.11
N ILE A 256 -5.41 32.86 4.43
CA ILE A 256 -6.09 33.74 5.37
C ILE A 256 -5.04 34.27 6.35
N PRO A 257 -4.73 35.58 6.34
CA PRO A 257 -3.80 36.15 7.31
C PRO A 257 -4.30 35.98 8.74
N LEU A 258 -3.42 35.54 9.65
CA LEU A 258 -3.74 35.39 11.07
C LEU A 258 -3.17 36.57 11.87
N ASP A 259 -1.85 36.69 11.91
CA ASP A 259 -1.16 37.73 12.67
C ASP A 259 0.26 37.96 12.14
N SER A 260 0.85 39.09 12.53
CA SER A 260 2.24 39.40 12.23
C SER A 260 2.88 40.22 13.35
N PHE A 261 4.18 40.07 13.54
CA PHE A 261 4.92 40.77 14.59
C PHE A 261 6.37 41.02 14.16
N ALA A 262 6.97 42.08 14.69
CA ALA A 262 8.39 42.35 14.50
C ALA A 262 9.23 41.22 15.10
N LYS A 263 10.42 40.98 14.54
CA LYS A 263 11.26 39.82 14.86
C LYS A 263 11.61 39.74 16.35
N ASP A 264 11.87 40.88 16.95
CA ASP A 264 12.18 41.12 18.36
C ASP A 264 10.93 41.01 19.27
N GLU A 265 9.77 41.42 18.78
CA GLU A 265 8.53 41.41 19.59
C GLU A 265 7.88 40.04 19.74
N GLY A 266 8.00 39.17 18.72
CA GLY A 266 7.41 37.83 18.79
C GLY A 266 8.43 36.71 18.69
N GLU A 267 9.66 36.98 19.13
CA GLU A 267 10.55 35.91 19.56
C GLU A 267 9.78 34.98 20.51
N ASN A 268 9.75 33.69 20.19
CA ASN A 268 9.03 32.64 20.93
C ASN A 268 7.50 32.60 20.79
N VAL A 269 6.89 33.35 19.87
CA VAL A 269 5.44 33.25 19.58
C VAL A 269 5.19 32.26 18.45
N TYR A 270 4.31 31.30 18.69
CA TYR A 270 3.98 30.22 17.76
C TYR A 270 2.46 30.07 17.57
N PHE A 271 2.11 29.40 16.48
CA PHE A 271 0.74 29.06 16.13
C PHE A 271 0.60 27.54 16.00
N GLU A 272 -0.51 27.01 16.49
CA GLU A 272 -0.82 25.59 16.43
C GLU A 272 -2.25 25.39 15.90
N LEU A 273 -2.40 24.59 14.84
CA LEU A 273 -3.69 24.23 14.28
C LEU A 273 -4.27 23.10 15.11
N LEU A 274 -5.30 23.41 15.88
CA LEU A 274 -5.97 22.44 16.75
C LEU A 274 -7.02 21.60 16.01
N GLY A 275 -7.45 22.09 14.84
CA GLY A 275 -8.45 21.44 13.99
C GLY A 275 -9.68 22.32 13.81
N SER A 276 -10.86 21.71 13.80
CA SER A 276 -12.10 22.41 13.51
C SER A 276 -13.19 22.16 14.54
N ARG A 277 -14.14 23.10 14.61
CA ARG A 277 -15.40 23.00 15.35
C ARG A 277 -16.48 23.79 14.63
N ASP A 278 -17.67 23.22 14.49
CA ASP A 278 -18.85 23.91 13.93
C ASP A 278 -18.58 24.61 12.58
N GLY A 279 -17.67 24.04 11.78
CA GLY A 279 -17.24 24.56 10.48
C GLY A 279 -16.14 25.64 10.52
N ALA A 280 -15.75 26.13 11.71
CA ALA A 280 -14.64 27.06 11.88
C ALA A 280 -13.33 26.34 12.22
N TRP A 281 -12.22 26.82 11.69
CA TRP A 281 -10.88 26.37 12.08
C TRP A 281 -10.44 27.05 13.37
N VAL A 282 -9.73 26.30 14.20
CA VAL A 282 -9.29 26.74 15.52
C VAL A 282 -7.77 26.73 15.53
N VAL A 283 -7.19 27.90 15.70
CA VAL A 283 -5.74 28.06 15.80
C VAL A 283 -5.39 28.65 17.16
N ARG A 284 -4.49 27.99 17.89
CA ARG A 284 -3.95 28.48 19.16
C ARG A 284 -2.75 29.35 18.88
N LYS A 285 -2.71 30.54 19.49
CA LYS A 285 -1.50 31.38 19.58
C LYS A 285 -0.91 31.22 20.97
N TYR A 286 0.37 30.90 21.04
CA TYR A 286 1.04 30.64 22.31
C TYR A 286 2.49 31.12 22.29
N LYS A 287 3.04 31.35 23.48
CA LYS A 287 4.46 31.62 23.69
C LYS A 287 5.13 30.35 24.23
N HIS A 288 6.28 29.98 23.67
CA HIS A 288 7.06 28.81 24.10
C HIS A 288 8.51 29.21 24.37
N TRP A 289 9.01 28.98 25.59
CA TRP A 289 10.40 29.31 25.95
C TRP A 289 11.01 28.21 26.82
N CYS A 290 12.32 27.99 26.70
CA CYS A 290 13.04 27.02 27.52
C CYS A 290 14.09 27.72 28.37
N ASN A 291 14.10 27.41 29.66
CA ASN A 291 15.11 27.88 30.61
C ASN A 291 16.18 26.79 30.78
N SER A 292 17.45 27.17 30.71
CA SER A 292 18.55 26.29 31.11
C SER A 292 18.56 26.12 32.62
N LEU A 293 18.67 24.88 33.10
CA LEU A 293 18.75 24.54 34.52
C LEU A 293 20.19 24.33 35.01
N GLY A 294 21.21 24.56 34.17
CA GLY A 294 22.62 24.50 34.55
C GLY A 294 23.31 23.14 34.39
N ASP A 295 22.58 22.01 34.36
CA ASP A 295 23.11 20.65 34.18
C ASP A 295 22.66 20.02 32.84
N ASP A 296 22.87 20.72 31.72
CA ASP A 296 22.42 20.34 30.36
C ASP A 296 20.90 20.05 30.22
N SER A 297 20.11 20.33 31.26
CA SER A 297 18.66 20.13 31.27
C SER A 297 17.93 21.43 30.91
N LEU A 298 16.99 21.31 29.97
CA LEU A 298 16.11 22.38 29.53
C LEU A 298 14.72 22.18 30.14
N LYS A 299 14.20 23.21 30.80
CA LYS A 299 12.80 23.26 31.21
C LYS A 299 12.03 24.18 30.27
N CYS A 300 11.22 23.57 29.41
CA CYS A 300 10.38 24.31 28.48
C CYS A 300 9.02 24.64 29.11
N HIS A 301 8.53 25.82 28.78
CA HIS A 301 7.31 26.41 29.30
C HIS A 301 6.46 26.89 28.13
N GLU A 302 5.15 26.79 28.29
CA GLU A 302 4.19 27.31 27.32
C GLU A 302 3.13 28.17 28.00
N MET A 303 2.74 29.25 27.33
CA MET A 303 1.64 30.10 27.74
C MET A 303 0.76 30.40 26.53
N THR A 304 -0.51 30.01 26.60
CA THR A 304 -1.50 30.39 25.59
C THR A 304 -1.76 31.89 25.67
N LEU A 305 -1.65 32.58 24.54
CA LEU A 305 -1.91 34.02 24.42
C LEU A 305 -3.32 34.31 23.91
N GLY A 306 -3.94 33.34 23.23
CA GLY A 306 -5.30 33.43 22.72
C GLY A 306 -5.54 32.44 21.59
N TYR A 307 -6.70 32.54 20.98
CA TYR A 307 -7.13 31.67 19.89
C TYR A 307 -7.70 32.47 18.73
N PHE A 308 -7.65 31.88 17.55
CA PHE A 308 -8.26 32.37 16.33
C PHE A 308 -9.34 31.38 15.90
N LEU A 309 -10.56 31.88 15.70
CA LEU A 309 -11.61 31.17 14.98
C LEU A 309 -11.67 31.70 13.56
N VAL A 310 -11.42 30.82 12.59
CA VAL A 310 -11.36 31.19 11.17
C VAL A 310 -12.50 30.52 10.41
N SER A 311 -13.42 31.34 9.89
CA SER A 311 -14.56 30.92 9.06
C SER A 311 -14.46 31.53 7.66
N GLN A 312 -15.40 31.22 6.75
CA GLN A 312 -15.33 31.56 5.32
C GLN A 312 -15.17 33.07 4.97
N GLY A 313 -15.30 33.97 5.95
CA GLY A 313 -15.04 35.40 5.74
C GLY A 313 -14.62 36.18 6.97
N CYS A 314 -14.34 35.52 8.09
CA CYS A 314 -14.01 36.21 9.35
C CYS A 314 -12.91 35.47 10.11
N VAL A 315 -12.00 36.25 10.68
CA VAL A 315 -11.01 35.81 11.65
C VAL A 315 -11.35 36.50 12.98
N GLU A 316 -11.82 35.72 13.94
CA GLU A 316 -12.18 36.22 15.27
C GLU A 316 -11.10 35.83 16.28
N LYS A 317 -10.55 36.83 17.00
CA LYS A 317 -9.60 36.63 18.09
C LYS A 317 -10.37 36.48 19.41
N ILE A 318 -10.06 35.44 20.18
CA ILE A 318 -10.70 35.15 21.46
C ILE A 318 -9.66 34.76 22.52
N ASP A 319 -9.81 35.32 23.72
CA ASP A 319 -8.81 35.19 24.78
C ASP A 319 -8.84 33.85 25.52
N ASN A 320 -9.97 33.14 25.48
CA ASN A 320 -10.10 31.85 26.15
C ASN A 320 -11.08 30.90 25.45
N ILE A 321 -10.74 29.63 25.45
CA ILE A 321 -11.54 28.52 24.95
C ILE A 321 -11.79 27.59 26.13
N SER A 322 -12.78 27.91 26.97
CA SER A 322 -13.09 27.09 28.15
C SER A 322 -13.94 25.86 27.82
N ASN A 323 -14.49 25.76 26.62
CA ASN A 323 -15.41 24.68 26.19
C ASN A 323 -15.26 24.32 24.71
N LEU A 324 -14.03 24.14 24.20
CA LEU A 324 -13.82 23.81 22.78
C LEU A 324 -12.98 22.55 22.61
N THR A 325 -13.60 21.50 22.07
CA THR A 325 -12.89 20.29 21.63
C THR A 325 -12.74 20.36 20.12
N ALA A 326 -11.68 21.03 19.67
CA ALA A 326 -11.31 21.01 18.25
C ALA A 326 -10.86 19.60 17.89
N SER A 327 -11.33 19.10 16.76
CA SER A 327 -10.88 17.81 16.24
C SER A 327 -10.12 18.04 14.94
N CYS A 328 -8.95 17.40 14.89
CA CYS A 328 -8.20 17.30 13.66
C CYS A 328 -8.32 15.88 13.11
N THR A 329 -9.04 15.73 12.00
CA THR A 329 -9.09 14.44 11.32
C THR A 329 -7.92 14.35 10.36
N ARG A 330 -7.33 13.15 10.27
CA ARG A 330 -6.43 12.80 9.18
C ARG A 330 -7.23 12.02 8.14
N ARG A 331 -6.94 12.29 6.88
CA ARG A 331 -7.49 11.54 5.75
C ARG A 331 -6.32 10.92 5.02
N GLU A 332 -5.81 9.81 5.55
CA GLU A 332 -4.66 9.09 4.98
C GLU A 332 -5.16 8.13 3.88
N PRO A 333 -4.45 8.02 2.75
CA PRO A 333 -4.79 7.03 1.73
C PRO A 333 -4.48 5.61 2.21
N GLN A 334 -5.03 4.62 1.52
CA GLN A 334 -4.75 3.22 1.83
C GLN A 334 -3.32 2.86 1.44
N ALA A 335 -2.47 2.53 2.41
CA ALA A 335 -1.19 1.89 2.12
C ALA A 335 -1.41 0.46 1.62
N VAL A 336 -0.86 0.14 0.45
CA VAL A 336 -1.01 -1.19 -0.19
C VAL A 336 0.31 -1.94 -0.30
N PHE A 337 1.43 -1.23 -0.19
CA PHE A 337 2.77 -1.78 -0.16
C PHE A 337 3.61 -0.92 0.78
N LYS A 338 4.36 -1.55 1.68
CA LYS A 338 5.36 -0.87 2.51
C LYS A 338 6.51 -1.83 2.75
N TRP A 339 7.73 -1.31 2.84
CA TRP A 339 8.86 -2.10 3.33
C TRP A 339 9.21 -3.32 2.47
N GLY A 340 8.98 -3.23 1.16
CA GLY A 340 9.19 -4.36 0.25
C GLY A 340 8.10 -5.44 0.30
N GLU A 341 7.01 -5.21 1.05
CA GLU A 341 5.95 -6.20 1.27
C GLU A 341 4.53 -5.65 1.00
N PRO A 342 3.63 -6.48 0.42
CA PRO A 342 2.21 -6.16 0.31
C PRO A 342 1.53 -6.00 1.67
N MET A 343 0.70 -4.97 1.79
CA MET A 343 -0.13 -4.75 2.97
C MET A 343 -1.43 -5.55 2.87
N LYS A 344 -1.85 -6.19 3.97
CA LYS A 344 -3.16 -6.86 4.03
C LYS A 344 -4.27 -5.82 4.21
N ALA A 345 -5.12 -5.67 3.20
CA ALA A 345 -6.31 -4.85 3.30
C ALA A 345 -7.38 -5.52 4.21
N PRO A 346 -8.21 -4.73 4.91
CA PRO A 346 -9.41 -5.27 5.56
C PRO A 346 -10.31 -5.95 4.53
N LEU A 347 -10.80 -7.14 4.87
CA LEU A 347 -11.66 -7.90 3.97
C LEU A 347 -13.07 -7.32 3.98
N THR A 348 -13.61 -7.05 2.79
CA THR A 348 -15.00 -6.61 2.64
C THR A 348 -15.73 -7.41 1.57
N LEU A 349 -16.99 -7.74 1.84
CA LEU A 349 -17.90 -8.42 0.92
C LEU A 349 -19.17 -7.59 0.78
N GLU A 350 -19.45 -7.14 -0.44
CA GLU A 350 -20.56 -6.21 -0.73
C GLU A 350 -20.52 -4.94 0.16
N GLY A 351 -19.31 -4.42 0.41
CA GLY A 351 -19.10 -3.23 1.24
C GLY A 351 -19.22 -3.45 2.76
N ARG A 352 -19.51 -4.67 3.23
CA ARG A 352 -19.55 -5.02 4.65
C ARG A 352 -18.29 -5.74 5.08
N SER A 353 -17.83 -5.50 6.31
CA SER A 353 -16.62 -6.13 6.85
C SER A 353 -16.78 -7.63 6.96
N VAL A 354 -15.73 -8.35 6.58
CA VAL A 354 -15.55 -9.79 6.81
C VAL A 354 -14.39 -9.94 7.79
N ALA A 355 -14.60 -10.65 8.89
CA ALA A 355 -13.54 -10.98 9.83
C ALA A 355 -13.28 -12.48 9.82
N ILE A 356 -12.01 -12.87 9.89
CA ILE A 356 -11.61 -14.28 9.94
C ILE A 356 -10.74 -14.48 11.17
N ASN A 357 -11.13 -15.43 12.01
CA ASN A 357 -10.37 -15.84 13.17
C ASN A 357 -10.18 -17.35 13.14
N GLY A 358 -9.01 -17.78 12.66
CA GLY A 358 -8.69 -19.19 12.51
C GLY A 358 -9.61 -19.89 11.50
N THR A 359 -10.53 -20.69 12.03
CA THR A 359 -11.53 -21.47 11.27
C THR A 359 -12.93 -20.84 11.31
N LEU A 360 -13.08 -19.63 11.83
CA LEU A 360 -14.36 -18.92 11.91
C LEU A 360 -14.34 -17.70 11.00
N LEU A 361 -15.36 -17.58 10.15
CA LEU A 361 -15.62 -16.38 9.35
C LEU A 361 -16.85 -15.68 9.92
N ILE A 362 -16.75 -14.38 10.17
CA ILE A 362 -17.83 -13.54 10.68
C ILE A 362 -18.21 -12.56 9.58
N TYR A 363 -19.48 -12.56 9.20
CA TYR A 363 -20.05 -11.68 8.18
C TYR A 363 -21.51 -11.38 8.53
N ASP A 364 -21.88 -10.10 8.50
CA ASP A 364 -23.26 -9.65 8.75
C ASP A 364 -23.88 -10.17 10.06
N GLY A 365 -23.10 -10.17 11.15
CA GLY A 365 -23.51 -10.68 12.45
C GLY A 365 -23.67 -12.20 12.54
N LYS A 366 -23.37 -12.94 11.47
CA LYS A 366 -23.41 -14.40 11.41
C LYS A 366 -22.00 -14.98 11.40
N THR A 367 -21.89 -16.20 11.93
CA THR A 367 -20.63 -16.95 11.98
C THR A 367 -20.73 -18.18 11.09
N PHE A 368 -19.72 -18.38 10.25
CA PHE A 368 -19.59 -19.50 9.32
C PHE A 368 -18.35 -20.32 9.69
N LYS A 369 -18.49 -21.64 9.77
CA LYS A 369 -17.37 -22.55 10.01
C LYS A 369 -16.61 -22.79 8.72
N LEU A 370 -15.31 -22.55 8.75
CA LEU A 370 -14.38 -22.79 7.65
C LEU A 370 -13.80 -24.21 7.74
N PRO A 371 -13.45 -24.82 6.60
CA PRO A 371 -12.89 -26.16 6.55
C PRO A 371 -11.45 -26.24 7.06
N PHE A 372 -10.73 -25.12 7.09
CA PHE A 372 -9.33 -25.03 7.51
C PHE A 372 -9.03 -23.67 8.16
N ASN A 373 -7.86 -23.57 8.79
CA ASN A 373 -7.32 -22.32 9.32
C ASN A 373 -6.78 -21.47 8.16
N VAL A 374 -7.33 -20.26 7.98
CA VAL A 374 -7.02 -19.40 6.84
C VAL A 374 -5.72 -18.62 7.06
N THR A 375 -4.84 -18.65 6.07
CA THR A 375 -3.59 -17.88 6.03
C THR A 375 -3.61 -16.79 4.95
N ILE A 376 -4.31 -17.05 3.83
CA ILE A 376 -4.49 -16.13 2.71
C ILE A 376 -5.99 -15.99 2.44
N ALA A 377 -6.46 -14.77 2.30
CA ALA A 377 -7.84 -14.48 1.94
C ALA A 377 -7.91 -13.20 1.13
N ASP A 378 -8.86 -13.15 0.21
CA ASP A 378 -9.32 -11.89 -0.36
C ASP A 378 -10.82 -11.92 -0.62
N CYS A 379 -11.44 -10.74 -0.59
CA CYS A 379 -12.88 -10.58 -0.77
C CYS A 379 -13.22 -9.48 -1.80
N GLY A 380 -14.31 -9.71 -2.54
CA GLY A 380 -14.93 -8.77 -3.48
C GLY A 380 -16.41 -9.10 -3.61
N ASN A 381 -16.84 -9.69 -4.74
CA ASN A 381 -18.20 -10.23 -4.92
C ASN A 381 -18.44 -11.60 -4.25
N GLY A 382 -17.46 -12.05 -3.47
CA GLY A 382 -17.39 -13.25 -2.67
C GLY A 382 -16.08 -13.23 -1.89
N CYS A 383 -15.74 -14.27 -1.13
CA CYS A 383 -14.42 -14.39 -0.51
C CYS A 383 -13.76 -15.70 -0.91
N LEU A 384 -12.53 -15.62 -1.42
CA LEU A 384 -11.70 -16.79 -1.67
C LEU A 384 -10.64 -16.89 -0.57
N LEU A 385 -10.57 -18.07 0.05
CA LEU A 385 -9.82 -18.33 1.28
C LEU A 385 -8.87 -19.50 1.05
N SER A 386 -7.70 -19.48 1.66
CA SER A 386 -6.71 -20.56 1.57
C SER A 386 -5.89 -20.74 2.85
N ASN A 387 -5.43 -21.97 3.05
CA ASN A 387 -4.37 -22.36 3.98
C ASN A 387 -3.03 -22.66 3.24
N GLU A 388 -2.85 -22.10 2.04
CA GLU A 388 -1.76 -22.36 1.08
C GLU A 388 -1.81 -23.71 0.36
N LYS A 389 -2.67 -24.64 0.78
CA LYS A 389 -2.81 -25.97 0.17
C LYS A 389 -4.17 -26.18 -0.47
N GLU A 390 -5.21 -25.71 0.21
CA GLU A 390 -6.61 -25.88 -0.13
C GLU A 390 -7.27 -24.51 -0.35
N LEU A 391 -8.39 -24.51 -1.06
CA LEU A 391 -9.19 -23.32 -1.31
C LEU A 391 -10.62 -23.53 -0.83
N ALA A 392 -11.22 -22.45 -0.32
CA ALA A 392 -12.62 -22.38 0.02
C ALA A 392 -13.20 -21.06 -0.49
N TYR A 393 -14.39 -21.11 -1.05
CA TYR A 393 -15.13 -19.95 -1.52
C TYR A 393 -16.35 -19.72 -0.63
N PHE A 394 -16.53 -18.48 -0.18
CA PHE A 394 -17.68 -18.01 0.56
C PHE A 394 -18.48 -17.03 -0.31
N ASP A 395 -19.75 -17.35 -0.55
CA ASP A 395 -20.65 -16.58 -1.42
C ASP A 395 -21.55 -15.58 -0.65
N GLY A 396 -21.23 -15.31 0.62
CA GLY A 396 -22.09 -14.53 1.53
C GLY A 396 -23.09 -15.37 2.33
N TYR A 397 -23.38 -16.59 1.88
CA TYR A 397 -24.38 -17.47 2.50
C TYR A 397 -23.82 -18.82 2.93
N LYS A 398 -22.84 -19.36 2.20
CA LYS A 398 -22.25 -20.68 2.47
C LYS A 398 -20.80 -20.74 2.03
N VAL A 399 -20.06 -21.63 2.70
CA VAL A 399 -18.66 -21.94 2.40
C VAL A 399 -18.61 -23.23 1.59
N LYS A 400 -17.87 -23.23 0.48
CA LYS A 400 -17.65 -24.41 -0.38
C LYS A 400 -16.16 -24.63 -0.59
N LEU A 401 -15.69 -25.87 -0.43
CA LEU A 401 -14.35 -26.23 -0.86
C LEU A 401 -14.22 -26.12 -2.37
N VAL A 402 -13.08 -25.58 -2.82
CA VAL A 402 -12.72 -25.45 -4.23
C VAL A 402 -11.45 -26.24 -4.46
N LYS A 403 -11.43 -27.05 -5.52
CA LYS A 403 -10.26 -27.85 -5.90
C LYS A 403 -9.51 -27.15 -7.03
N LEU A 404 -8.22 -26.95 -6.86
CA LEU A 404 -7.33 -26.63 -7.97
C LEU A 404 -7.29 -27.81 -8.95
N PRO A 405 -7.24 -27.55 -10.27
CA PRO A 405 -7.08 -28.61 -11.26
C PRO A 405 -5.80 -29.40 -10.98
N LEU A 406 -5.89 -30.73 -11.00
CA LEU A 406 -4.71 -31.60 -10.95
C LEU A 406 -3.90 -31.43 -12.23
N ASP A 407 -2.57 -31.44 -12.13
CA ASP A 407 -1.68 -31.45 -13.28
C ASP A 407 -1.91 -32.73 -14.11
N GLN A 408 -2.70 -32.60 -15.18
CA GLN A 408 -3.05 -33.72 -16.07
C GLN A 408 -1.83 -34.25 -16.84
N THR A 409 -0.75 -33.48 -16.93
CA THR A 409 0.46 -33.86 -17.66
C THR A 409 1.16 -35.04 -16.98
N MET A 410 1.27 -35.01 -15.65
CA MET A 410 1.80 -36.14 -14.87
C MET A 410 0.91 -37.38 -14.97
N ILE A 411 -0.42 -37.19 -14.93
CA ILE A 411 -1.38 -38.29 -15.08
C ILE A 411 -1.21 -38.95 -16.45
N ARG A 412 -1.07 -38.15 -17.52
CA ARG A 412 -0.83 -38.65 -18.88
C ARG A 412 0.46 -39.44 -18.99
N TRP A 413 1.57 -38.94 -18.45
CA TRP A 413 2.85 -39.66 -18.44
C TRP A 413 2.79 -40.97 -17.66
N LEU A 414 2.14 -40.98 -16.50
CA LEU A 414 1.92 -42.19 -15.69
C LEU A 414 1.07 -43.22 -16.45
N THR A 415 -0.01 -42.80 -17.11
CA THR A 415 -0.80 -43.69 -17.98
C THR A 415 0.00 -44.21 -19.16
N LEU A 416 0.84 -43.39 -19.79
CA LEU A 416 1.63 -43.77 -20.96
C LEU A 416 2.73 -44.78 -20.58
N LEU A 417 3.39 -44.57 -19.44
CA LEU A 417 4.35 -45.51 -18.84
C LEU A 417 3.67 -46.83 -18.46
N GLY A 418 2.47 -46.76 -17.89
CA GLY A 418 1.65 -47.94 -17.59
C GLY A 418 1.33 -48.76 -18.84
N ILE A 419 0.89 -48.10 -19.93
CA ILE A 419 0.54 -48.76 -21.20
C ILE A 419 1.77 -49.40 -21.86
N THR A 420 2.86 -48.65 -22.01
CA THR A 420 4.10 -49.16 -22.64
C THR A 420 4.68 -50.35 -21.88
N PHE A 421 4.64 -50.32 -20.55
CA PHE A 421 5.09 -51.44 -19.74
C PHE A 421 4.18 -52.67 -19.86
N THR A 422 2.87 -52.48 -19.92
CA THR A 422 1.90 -53.57 -20.13
C THR A 422 2.17 -54.29 -21.46
N LEU A 423 2.47 -53.54 -22.52
CA LEU A 423 2.85 -54.10 -23.82
C LEU A 423 4.16 -54.88 -23.77
N LEU A 424 5.16 -54.39 -23.02
CA LEU A 424 6.44 -55.10 -22.83
C LEU A 424 6.25 -56.43 -22.08
N ILE A 425 5.39 -56.47 -21.05
CA ILE A 425 5.04 -57.70 -20.33
C ILE A 425 4.36 -58.70 -21.26
N ILE A 426 3.38 -58.25 -22.05
CA ILE A 426 2.68 -59.11 -23.02
C ILE A 426 3.67 -59.68 -24.03
N GLY A 427 4.53 -58.85 -24.61
CA GLY A 427 5.57 -59.29 -25.55
C GLY A 427 6.55 -60.31 -24.94
N TRP A 428 6.95 -60.10 -23.68
CA TRP A 428 7.80 -61.04 -22.96
C TRP A 428 7.09 -62.37 -22.66
N LEU A 429 5.83 -62.33 -22.21
CA LEU A 429 5.02 -63.53 -21.96
C LEU A 429 4.82 -64.36 -23.23
N VAL A 430 4.56 -63.72 -24.37
CA VAL A 430 4.46 -64.40 -25.68
C VAL A 430 5.79 -65.04 -26.08
N LYS A 431 6.91 -64.36 -25.85
CA LYS A 431 8.26 -64.88 -26.14
C LYS A 431 8.64 -66.07 -25.26
N VAL A 432 8.23 -66.08 -23.99
CA VAL A 432 8.46 -67.18 -23.04
C VAL A 432 7.56 -68.38 -23.33
N ARG A 433 6.38 -68.19 -23.93
CA ARG A 433 5.47 -69.29 -24.33
C ARG A 433 5.86 -69.99 -25.62
N ARG A 434 6.73 -69.38 -26.43
CA ARG A 434 7.29 -69.93 -27.68
C ARG A 434 8.62 -70.65 -27.48
N ARG A 435 9.15 -70.63 -26.26
CA ARG A 435 10.25 -71.49 -25.79
C ARG A 435 9.66 -72.52 -24.86
#